data_AF-A0A1Y6JY79-F1
#
_entry.id   AF-A0A1Y6JY79-F1
#
_cell.length_a   1.000
_cell.length_b   1.000
_cell.length_c   1.000
_cell.angle_alpha   90.00
_cell.angle_beta   90.00
_cell.angle_gamma   90.00
#
_symmetry.space_group_name_H-M   'P 1'
#
loop_
_entity.id
_entity.type
_entity.pdbx_description
1 polymer ?
#
loop_
_entity_poly.entity_id
_entity_poly.type
_entity_poly.pdbx_seq_one_letter_code
_entity_poly.pdbx_strand_id
1 'polypeptide(L)'
;MKNQWRIIVTILLVIVVAVFAILNVESVPVSFGFTTVHWPLILLLLVSILIGAVLVILFSTITTFQHNRAYKELEKTSQQRIKALDEDNQRLQKRVKNSGKQAAGQQEQQIKDLEAQVKDLQAKLAAK
;
A
#
# COMPACT_ATOMS: atom_id res chain seq x y z
N MET A 1 14.04 7.29 23.52
CA MET A 1 13.82 8.66 24.00
C MET A 1 12.68 9.42 23.29
N LYS A 2 12.44 9.29 21.97
CA LYS A 2 11.49 10.15 21.21
C LYS A 2 9.99 10.06 21.57
N ASN A 3 9.52 9.02 22.26
CA ASN A 3 8.11 8.88 22.66
C ASN A 3 7.84 9.03 24.17
N GLN A 4 8.87 8.98 25.03
CA GLN A 4 8.67 9.11 26.47
C GLN A 4 8.29 10.54 26.87
N TRP A 5 8.85 11.55 26.18
CA TRP A 5 8.48 12.95 26.43
C TRP A 5 6.99 13.22 26.19
N ARG A 6 6.36 12.56 25.20
CA ARG A 6 4.91 12.67 24.97
C ARG A 6 4.11 12.20 26.18
N ILE A 7 4.51 11.09 26.81
CA ILE A 7 3.85 10.58 28.03
C ILE A 7 3.98 11.60 29.16
N ILE A 8 5.17 12.19 29.35
CA ILE A 8 5.40 13.22 30.37
C ILE A 8 4.50 14.44 30.12
N VAL A 9 4.44 14.93 28.87
CA VAL A 9 3.57 16.06 28.50
C VAL A 9 2.09 15.72 28.71
N THR A 10 1.65 14.50 28.38
CA THR A 10 0.27 14.07 28.62
C THR A 10 -0.06 14.04 30.11
N ILE A 11 0.82 13.48 30.95
CA ILE A 11 0.61 13.44 32.40
C ILE A 11 0.53 14.87 32.95
N LEU A 12 1.44 15.76 32.54
CA LEU A 12 1.43 17.15 32.97
C LEU A 12 0.13 17.85 32.57
N LEU A 13 -0.35 17.64 31.35
CA LEU A 13 -1.61 18.19 30.87
C LEU A 13 -2.82 17.64 31.65
N VAL A 14 -2.83 16.34 31.96
CA VAL A 14 -3.89 15.74 32.81
C VAL A 14 -3.91 16.39 34.19
N ILE A 15 -2.76 16.63 34.80
CA ILE A 15 -2.66 17.32 36.10
C ILE A 15 -3.22 18.75 35.99
N VAL A 16 -2.85 19.50 34.94
CA VAL A 16 -3.37 20.86 34.71
C VAL A 16 -4.89 20.86 34.59
N VAL A 17 -5.46 19.93 33.81
CA VAL A 17 -6.91 19.78 33.66
C VAL A 17 -7.58 19.42 34.99
N ALA A 18 -6.97 18.52 35.78
CA ALA A 18 -7.50 18.14 37.09
C ALA A 18 -7.52 19.32 38.07
N VAL A 19 -6.43 20.11 38.12
CA VAL A 19 -6.37 21.34 38.93
C VAL A 19 -7.43 22.34 38.46
N PHE A 20 -7.55 22.56 37.15
CA PHE A 20 -8.59 23.43 36.59
C PHE A 20 -10.00 22.98 36.99
N ALA A 21 -10.25 21.67 36.98
CA ALA A 21 -11.55 21.11 37.38
C ALA A 21 -11.85 21.32 38.86
N ILE A 22 -10.85 21.17 39.74
CA ILE A 22 -11.02 21.42 41.18
C ILE A 22 -11.28 22.91 41.43
N LEU A 23 -10.52 23.80 40.80
CA LEU A 23 -10.64 25.25 41.00
C LEU A 23 -11.95 25.82 40.44
N ASN A 24 -12.56 25.15 39.46
CA ASN A 24 -13.79 25.58 38.79
C ASN A 24 -14.94 24.58 39.02
N VAL A 25 -14.97 23.94 40.20
CA VAL A 25 -16.07 23.05 40.61
C VAL A 25 -17.28 23.85 41.10
N GLU A 26 -17.70 24.82 40.32
CA GLU A 26 -18.89 25.62 40.59
C GLU A 26 -20.12 24.93 40.00
N SER A 27 -21.11 24.68 40.86
CA SER A 27 -22.36 24.03 40.46
C SER A 27 -23.28 25.03 39.77
N VAL A 28 -23.59 24.79 38.50
CA VAL A 28 -24.41 25.68 37.67
C VAL A 28 -25.72 24.96 37.31
N PRO A 29 -26.88 25.64 37.34
CA PRO A 29 -28.14 25.07 36.85
C PRO A 29 -28.06 24.86 35.34
N VAL A 30 -28.34 23.63 34.90
CA VAL A 30 -28.38 23.24 33.50
C VAL A 30 -29.77 22.74 33.17
N SER A 31 -30.43 23.42 32.22
CA SER A 31 -31.72 22.99 31.70
C SER A 31 -31.53 22.07 30.50
N PHE A 32 -32.11 20.88 30.56
CA PHE A 32 -32.19 19.93 29.44
C PHE A 32 -33.51 20.06 28.67
N GLY A 33 -34.27 21.12 28.91
CA GLY A 33 -35.58 21.36 28.29
C GLY A 33 -36.76 20.66 28.99
N PHE A 34 -36.53 19.49 29.60
CA PHE A 34 -37.54 18.74 30.38
C PHE A 34 -37.21 18.63 31.87
N THR A 35 -35.98 18.92 32.26
CA THR A 35 -35.54 18.95 33.66
C THR A 35 -34.36 19.91 33.84
N THR A 36 -34.15 20.38 35.07
CA THR A 36 -33.01 21.22 35.43
C THR A 36 -32.19 20.50 36.50
N VAL A 37 -30.91 20.34 36.25
CA VAL A 37 -29.97 19.66 37.16
C VAL A 37 -28.82 20.62 37.46
N HIS A 38 -28.33 20.59 38.70
CA HIS A 38 -27.21 21.41 39.15
C HIS A 38 -25.93 20.58 39.14
N TRP A 39 -25.12 20.73 38.10
CA TRP A 39 -23.85 20.00 37.93
C TRP A 39 -22.69 20.98 37.76
N PRO A 40 -21.46 20.59 38.13
CA PRO A 40 -20.28 21.40 37.85
C PRO A 40 -20.09 21.62 36.35
N LEU A 41 -19.87 22.86 35.93
CA LEU A 41 -19.74 23.21 34.50
C LEU A 41 -18.62 22.43 33.81
N ILE A 42 -17.49 22.20 34.51
CA ILE A 42 -16.36 21.44 33.98
C ILE A 42 -16.73 19.99 33.65
N LEU A 43 -17.59 19.35 34.45
CA LEU A 43 -18.02 17.97 34.19
C LEU A 43 -18.80 17.89 32.88
N LEU A 44 -19.64 18.90 32.62
CA LEU A 44 -20.42 18.99 31.40
C LEU A 44 -19.53 19.21 30.16
N LEU A 45 -18.50 20.06 30.29
CA LEU A 45 -17.50 20.26 29.25
C LEU A 45 -16.74 18.96 28.96
N LEU A 46 -16.28 18.25 29.99
CA LEU A 46 -15.55 16.98 29.83
C LEU A 46 -16.42 15.92 29.13
N VAL A 47 -17.69 15.78 29.51
CA VAL A 47 -18.64 14.87 28.85
C VAL A 47 -18.86 15.25 27.39
N SER A 48 -19.00 16.54 27.08
CA SER A 48 -19.15 17.02 25.70
C SER A 48 -17.91 16.70 24.85
N ILE A 49 -16.71 16.95 25.36
CA ILE A 49 -15.45 16.59 24.68
C ILE A 49 -15.37 15.09 24.47
N LEU A 50 -15.74 14.29 25.49
CA LEU A 50 -15.74 12.84 25.39
C LEU A 50 -16.68 12.34 24.29
N ILE A 51 -17.90 12.89 24.21
CA ILE A 51 -18.86 12.59 23.14
C ILE A 51 -18.25 12.96 21.78
N GLY A 52 -17.63 14.14 21.66
CA GLY A 52 -16.93 14.56 20.46
C GLY A 52 -15.83 13.58 20.03
N ALA A 53 -15.00 13.12 20.97
CA ALA A 53 -13.94 12.13 20.70
C ALA A 53 -14.52 10.79 20.24
N VAL A 54 -15.62 10.32 20.85
CA VAL A 54 -16.33 9.10 20.45
C VAL A 54 -16.87 9.25 19.02
N LEU A 55 -17.47 10.39 18.68
CA LEU A 55 -17.97 10.65 17.32
C LEU A 55 -16.83 10.65 16.30
N VAL A 56 -15.69 11.28 16.60
CA VAL A 56 -14.52 11.27 15.72
C VAL A 56 -14.03 9.85 15.46
N ILE A 57 -13.92 9.02 16.51
CA ILE A 57 -13.52 7.61 16.37
C ILE A 57 -14.53 6.84 15.51
N LEU A 58 -15.84 7.05 15.73
CA LEU A 58 -16.89 6.37 14.99
C LEU A 58 -16.84 6.73 13.50
N PHE A 59 -16.75 8.03 13.18
CA PHE A 59 -16.62 8.49 11.79
C PHE A 59 -15.32 8.03 11.15
N SER A 60 -14.20 8.06 11.87
CA SER A 60 -12.90 7.59 11.38
C SER A 60 -12.91 6.09 11.07
N THR A 61 -13.62 5.29 11.87
CA THR A 61 -13.74 3.84 11.64
C THR A 61 -14.48 3.57 10.32
N ILE A 62 -15.58 4.30 10.07
CA ILE A 62 -16.37 4.17 8.83
C ILE A 62 -15.55 4.53 7.59
N THR A 63 -14.80 5.63 7.63
CA THR A 63 -13.97 6.05 6.49
C THR A 63 -12.81 5.09 6.27
N THR A 64 -12.15 4.64 7.34
CA THR A 64 -11.04 3.66 7.26
C THR A 64 -11.49 2.34 6.64
N PHE A 65 -12.71 1.87 6.96
CA PHE A 65 -13.24 0.64 6.36
C PHE A 65 -13.42 0.78 4.83
N GLN A 66 -13.96 1.90 4.36
CA GLN A 66 -14.10 2.17 2.93
C GLN A 66 -12.74 2.26 2.23
N HIS A 67 -11.78 2.96 2.84
CA HIS A 67 -10.42 3.04 2.32
C HIS A 67 -9.77 1.66 2.25
N ASN A 68 -9.85 0.84 3.29
CA ASN A 68 -9.29 -0.51 3.28
C ASN A 68 -9.90 -1.40 2.20
N ARG A 69 -11.19 -1.26 1.90
CA ARG A 69 -11.83 -2.00 0.80
C ARG A 69 -11.27 -1.56 -0.55
N ALA A 70 -11.16 -0.25 -0.78
CA ALA A 70 -10.56 0.29 -2.00
C ALA A 70 -9.08 -0.11 -2.14
N TYR A 71 -8.31 -0.08 -1.05
CA TYR A 71 -6.92 -0.54 -1.03
C TYR A 71 -6.80 -2.01 -1.42
N LYS A 72 -7.64 -2.90 -0.86
CA LYS A 72 -7.63 -4.33 -1.23
C LYS A 72 -7.98 -4.56 -2.69
N GLU A 73 -8.93 -3.82 -3.24
CA GLU A 73 -9.30 -3.91 -4.65
C GLU A 73 -8.18 -3.44 -5.57
N LEU A 74 -7.56 -2.31 -5.21
CA LEU A 74 -6.42 -1.75 -5.93
C LEU A 74 -5.20 -2.67 -5.86
N GLU A 75 -4.93 -3.23 -4.69
CA GLU A 75 -3.86 -4.21 -4.46
C GLU A 75 -4.07 -5.45 -5.33
N LYS A 76 -5.28 -6.03 -5.34
CA LYS A 76 -5.62 -7.17 -6.18
C LYS A 76 -5.43 -6.89 -7.66
N THR A 77 -5.89 -5.73 -8.14
CA THR A 77 -5.74 -5.32 -9.54
C THR A 77 -4.27 -5.11 -9.92
N SER A 78 -3.49 -4.53 -9.01
CA SER A 78 -2.05 -4.35 -9.19
C SER A 78 -1.32 -5.69 -9.28
N GLN A 79 -1.61 -6.62 -8.36
CA GLN A 79 -1.04 -7.97 -8.38
C GLN A 79 -1.40 -8.74 -9.66
N GLN A 80 -2.64 -8.61 -10.15
CA GLN A 80 -3.07 -9.21 -11.41
C GLN A 80 -2.29 -8.64 -12.60
N ARG A 81 -2.07 -7.32 -12.64
CA ARG A 81 -1.26 -6.67 -13.69
C ARG A 81 0.19 -7.11 -13.64
N ILE A 82 0.80 -7.16 -12.45
CA ILE A 82 2.17 -7.65 -12.26
C ILE A 82 2.29 -9.08 -12.79
N LYS A 83 1.36 -9.96 -12.42
CA LYS A 83 1.37 -11.34 -12.89
C LYS A 83 1.24 -11.45 -14.42
N ALA A 84 0.35 -10.66 -15.03
CA ALA A 84 0.20 -10.64 -16.48
C ALA A 84 1.48 -10.16 -17.18
N LEU A 85 2.12 -9.11 -16.65
CA LEU A 85 3.39 -8.60 -17.17
C LEU A 85 4.52 -9.61 -17.02
N ASP A 86 4.57 -10.37 -15.91
CA ASP A 86 5.55 -11.45 -15.72
C ASP A 86 5.34 -12.59 -16.72
N GLU A 87 4.09 -12.99 -16.97
CA GLU A 87 3.76 -14.01 -17.96
C GLU A 87 4.16 -13.55 -19.38
N ASP A 88 3.88 -12.30 -19.73
CA ASP A 88 4.28 -11.71 -21.02
C ASP A 88 5.80 -11.58 -21.15
N ASN A 89 6.50 -11.13 -20.10
CA ASN A 89 7.96 -11.10 -20.08
C ASN A 89 8.56 -12.49 -20.30
N GLN A 90 8.04 -13.53 -19.64
CA GLN A 90 8.48 -14.90 -19.87
C GLN A 90 8.20 -15.39 -21.29
N ARG A 91 7.04 -15.05 -21.86
CA ARG A 91 6.70 -15.37 -23.26
C ARG A 91 7.66 -14.69 -24.22
N LEU A 92 7.94 -13.41 -24.02
CA LEU A 92 8.87 -12.64 -24.85
C LEU A 92 10.29 -13.19 -24.74
N GLN A 93 10.78 -13.53 -23.54
CA GLN A 93 12.09 -14.17 -23.38
C GLN A 93 12.17 -15.52 -24.10
N LYS A 94 11.12 -16.35 -24.02
CA LYS A 94 11.03 -17.61 -24.78
C LYS A 94 11.07 -17.37 -26.28
N ARG A 95 10.35 -16.36 -26.80
CA ARG A 95 10.35 -15.98 -28.21
C ARG A 95 11.74 -15.55 -28.67
N VAL A 96 12.40 -14.66 -27.92
CA VAL A 96 13.76 -14.20 -28.23
C VAL A 96 14.75 -15.37 -28.26
N LYS A 97 14.69 -16.28 -27.27
CA LYS A 97 15.54 -17.48 -27.22
C LYS A 97 15.29 -18.42 -28.41
N ASN A 98 14.03 -18.62 -28.79
CA ASN A 98 13.67 -19.48 -29.91
C ASN A 98 14.08 -18.87 -31.26
N SER A 99 13.86 -17.56 -31.46
CA SER A 99 14.32 -16.86 -32.67
C SER A 99 15.83 -16.89 -32.82
N GLY A 100 16.59 -16.72 -31.72
CA GLY A 100 18.05 -16.87 -31.73
C GLY A 100 18.49 -18.28 -32.13
N LYS A 101 17.82 -19.33 -31.60
CA LYS A 101 18.10 -20.72 -31.99
C LYS A 101 17.77 -21.02 -33.46
N GLN A 102 16.67 -20.46 -33.97
CA GLN A 102 16.29 -20.61 -35.37
C GLN A 102 17.30 -19.95 -36.31
N ALA A 103 17.74 -18.73 -35.99
CA ALA A 103 18.77 -18.03 -36.75
C ALA A 103 20.10 -18.80 -36.75
N ALA A 104 20.52 -19.31 -35.58
CA ALA A 104 21.73 -20.14 -35.48
C ALA A 104 21.62 -21.45 -36.29
N GLY A 105 20.47 -22.12 -36.25
CA GLY A 105 20.23 -23.34 -37.04
C GLY A 105 20.25 -23.10 -38.55
N GLN A 106 19.69 -21.97 -39.01
CA GLN A 106 19.74 -21.58 -40.43
C GLN A 106 21.16 -21.24 -40.88
N GLN A 107 21.93 -20.54 -40.04
CA GLN A 107 23.35 -20.28 -40.31
C GLN A 107 24.16 -21.58 -40.38
N GLU A 108 23.90 -22.54 -39.49
CA GLU A 108 24.59 -23.82 -39.50
C GLU A 108 24.28 -24.65 -40.75
N GLN A 109 23.03 -24.64 -41.21
CA GLN A 109 22.64 -25.26 -42.49
C GLN A 109 23.34 -24.59 -43.68
N GLN A 110 23.35 -23.26 -43.74
CA GLN A 110 24.05 -22.53 -44.80
C GLN A 110 25.54 -22.84 -44.83
N ILE A 111 26.21 -22.91 -43.67
CA ILE A 111 27.62 -23.27 -43.59
C ILE A 111 27.85 -24.68 -44.14
N LYS A 112 27.03 -25.67 -43.75
CA LYS A 112 27.15 -27.05 -44.26
C LYS A 112 26.94 -27.13 -45.78
N ASP A 113 25.95 -26.41 -46.31
CA ASP A 113 25.69 -26.38 -47.74
C ASP A 113 26.81 -25.71 -48.54
N LEU A 114 27.40 -24.63 -48.00
CA LEU A 114 28.58 -23.97 -48.56
C LEU A 114 29.80 -24.89 -48.53
N GLU A 115 30.05 -25.58 -47.42
CA GLU A 115 31.15 -26.57 -47.31
C GLU A 115 31.01 -27.70 -48.33
N ALA A 116 29.78 -28.22 -48.51
CA ALA A 116 29.51 -29.25 -49.50
C ALA A 116 29.78 -28.76 -50.93
N GLN A 117 29.35 -27.53 -51.27
CA GLN A 117 29.63 -26.91 -52.56
C GLN A 117 31.13 -26.68 -52.79
N VAL A 118 31.85 -26.18 -51.79
CA VAL A 118 33.31 -26.00 -51.87
C VAL A 118 34.00 -27.33 -52.15
N LYS A 119 33.58 -28.40 -51.47
CA LYS A 119 34.15 -29.75 -51.65
C LYS A 119 33.87 -30.30 -53.06
N ASP A 120 32.66 -30.13 -53.58
CA ASP A 120 32.30 -30.53 -54.94
C ASP A 120 33.11 -29.76 -56.01
N LEU A 121 33.25 -28.44 -55.83
CA LEU A 121 34.05 -27.61 -56.73
C LEU A 121 35.53 -27.99 -56.70
N GLN A 122 36.09 -28.29 -55.53
CA GLN A 122 37.46 -28.79 -55.39
C GLN A 122 37.64 -30.14 -56.10
N ALA A 123 36.69 -31.06 -55.98
CA ALA A 123 36.73 -32.34 -56.68
C ALA A 123 36.70 -32.17 -58.21
N LYS A 124 35.87 -31.24 -58.72
CA LYS A 124 35.82 -30.91 -60.15
C LYS A 124 37.09 -30.24 -60.67
N LEU A 125 37.76 -29.43 -59.85
CA LEU A 125 39.04 -28.82 -60.18
C LEU A 125 40.19 -29.84 -60.19
N ALA A 126 40.18 -30.81 -59.27
CA ALA A 126 41.19 -31.87 -59.20
C ALA A 126 41.05 -32.96 -60.28
N ALA A 127 39.85 -33.09 -60.86
CA ALA A 127 39.57 -34.01 -61.96
C ALA A 127 39.94 -33.43 -63.35
N LYS A 128 40.51 -32.23 -63.39
CA LYS A 128 40.94 -31.52 -64.59
C LYS A 128 42.47 -31.47 -64.65
#